data_AF-A0A5K0XN41-F1
#
_entry.id   AF-A0A5K0XN41-F1
#
_cell.length_a   1.000
_cell.length_b   1.000
_cell.length_c   1.000
_cell.angle_alpha   90.00
_cell.angle_beta   90.00
_cell.angle_gamma   90.00
#
_symmetry.space_group_name_H-M   'P 1'
#
loop_
_entity.id
_entity.type
_entity.pdbx_description
1 polymer ?
#
loop_
_entity_poly.entity_id
_entity_poly.type
_entity_poly.pdbx_seq_one_letter_code
_entity_poly.pdbx_strand_id
1 'polypeptide(L)' 'VFKVFKDERGKFKNTLAEDVKGLLSLYEASHLGFDGENILEEAMTFTTYHLKESAKMLNLYNWKHQLFNP' A
#
# COMPACT_ATOMS: atom_id res chain seq x y z
N VAL A 1 -11.37 14.04 1.31
CA VAL A 1 -11.09 13.18 0.14
C VAL A 1 -10.80 11.73 0.56
N PHE A 2 -9.76 11.44 1.36
CA PHE A 2 -9.32 10.05 1.62
C PHE A 2 -10.29 9.14 2.40
N LYS A 3 -11.32 9.68 3.07
CA LYS A 3 -12.30 8.88 3.83
C LYS A 3 -13.06 7.86 2.98
N VAL A 4 -13.20 8.07 1.68
CA VAL A 4 -13.87 7.13 0.76
C VAL A 4 -13.15 5.78 0.63
N PHE A 5 -11.85 5.78 0.93
CA PHE A 5 -10.97 4.61 0.91
C PHE A 5 -11.00 3.85 2.24
N LYS A 6 -11.79 4.29 3.21
CA LYS A 6 -11.92 3.64 4.51
C LYS A 6 -13.17 2.77 4.58
N ASP A 7 -13.10 1.71 5.37
CA ASP A 7 -14.21 0.83 5.69
C ASP A 7 -15.10 1.42 6.81
N GLU A 8 -16.15 0.68 7.18
CA GLU A 8 -17.09 1.08 8.24
C GLU A 8 -16.42 1.18 9.63
N ARG A 9 -15.25 0.56 9.81
CA ARG A 9 -14.46 0.60 11.04
C ARG A 9 -13.47 1.77 11.06
N GLY A 10 -13.44 2.57 9.98
CA GLY A 10 -12.49 3.67 9.85
C GLY A 10 -11.06 3.18 9.65
N LYS A 11 -10.84 2.06 8.96
CA LYS A 11 -9.52 1.61 8.49
C LYS A 11 -9.46 1.64 6.96
N PHE A 12 -8.27 1.81 6.40
CA PHE A 12 -8.10 1.70 4.95
C PHE A 12 -8.52 0.31 4.47
N LYS A 13 -9.31 0.26 3.40
CA LYS A 13 -9.84 -1.00 2.84
C LYS A 13 -8.68 -1.87 2.37
N ASN A 14 -8.63 -3.12 2.82
CA ASN A 14 -7.61 -4.08 2.37
C ASN A 14 -7.64 -4.32 0.84
N THR A 15 -8.78 -4.11 0.18
CA THR A 15 -8.88 -4.18 -1.28
C THR A 15 -8.00 -3.16 -2.01
N LEU A 16 -7.57 -2.07 -1.34
CA LEU A 16 -6.57 -1.16 -1.90
C LEU A 16 -5.21 -1.81 -2.09
N ALA A 17 -4.91 -2.89 -1.35
CA ALA A 17 -3.65 -3.61 -1.45
C ALA A 17 -3.43 -4.27 -2.83
N GLU A 18 -4.52 -4.51 -3.57
CA GLU A 18 -4.49 -5.10 -4.91
C GLU A 18 -4.15 -4.05 -5.98
N ASP A 19 -4.43 -2.77 -5.73
CA ASP A 19 -4.08 -1.67 -6.63
C ASP A 19 -2.74 -1.05 -6.23
N VAL A 20 -1.65 -1.68 -6.68
CA VAL A 20 -0.27 -1.24 -6.39
C VAL A 20 -0.02 0.20 -6.86
N LYS A 21 -0.63 0.64 -7.97
CA LYS A 21 -0.47 2.02 -8.46
C LYS A 21 -1.20 3.01 -7.56
N GLY A 22 -2.45 2.71 -7.19
CA GLY A 22 -3.22 3.51 -6.24
C GLY A 22 -2.54 3.62 -4.86
N LEU A 23 -1.96 2.53 -4.36
CA LEU A 23 -1.12 2.51 -3.16
C LEU A 23 0.08 3.45 -3.26
N LEU A 24 0.78 3.44 -4.40
CA LEU A 24 1.95 4.29 -4.63
C LEU A 24 1.56 5.77 -4.62
N SER A 25 0.48 6.12 -5.33
CA SER A 25 -0.04 7.50 -5.33
C SER A 25 -0.51 7.94 -3.94
N LEU A 26 -1.12 7.05 -3.16
CA LEU A 26 -1.51 7.34 -1.78
C LEU A 26 -0.30 7.53 -0.85
N TYR A 27 0.76 6.73 -1.03
CA TYR A 27 2.03 6.89 -0.33
C TYR A 27 2.69 8.24 -0.64
N GLU A 28 2.76 8.64 -1.91
CA GLU A 28 3.29 9.95 -2.30
C GLU A 28 2.46 11.08 -1.70
N ALA A 29 1.12 10.98 -1.79
CA ALA A 29 0.21 11.97 -1.21
C ALA A 29 0.34 12.08 0.32
N SER A 30 0.63 10.98 1.03
CA SER A 30 0.83 11.03 2.48
C SER A 30 2.06 11.81 2.92
N HIS A 31 3.07 11.95 2.05
CA HIS A 31 4.27 12.77 2.34
C HIS A 31 4.04 14.27 2.09
N LEU A 32 2.93 14.64 1.46
CA LEU A 32 2.54 16.04 1.26
C LEU A 32 1.70 16.59 2.43
N GLY A 33 1.37 15.74 3.39
CA GLY A 33 0.60 16.09 4.58
C GLY A 33 1.39 16.93 5.57
N PHE A 34 0.66 17.69 6.38
CA PHE A 34 1.24 18.38 7.53
C PHE A 34 1.18 17.51 8.79
N ASP A 35 2.09 17.76 9.73
CA ASP A 35 2.06 17.11 11.04
C ASP A 35 0.69 17.29 11.72
N GLY A 36 0.13 16.21 12.26
CA GLY A 36 -1.19 16.20 12.90
C GLY A 36 -2.34 15.77 11.99
N GLU A 37 -2.10 15.52 10.70
CA GLU A 37 -3.09 14.91 9.81
C GLU A 37 -3.16 13.39 10.00
N ASN A 38 -3.86 12.93 11.06
CA ASN A 38 -3.99 11.51 11.43
C ASN A 38 -4.32 10.56 10.26
N ILE A 39 -5.08 11.03 9.27
CA ILE A 39 -5.45 10.22 8.11
C ILE A 39 -4.28 9.97 7.15
N LEU A 40 -3.35 10.92 7.01
CA LEU A 40 -2.18 10.79 6.15
C LEU A 40 -1.07 10.01 6.86
N GLU A 41 -0.92 10.16 8.17
CA GLU A 41 -0.02 9.31 8.96
C GLU A 41 -0.47 7.83 8.88
N GLU A 42 -1.77 7.58 8.98
CA GLU A 42 -2.33 6.24 8.80
C GLU A 42 -2.16 5.75 7.36
N ALA A 43 -2.33 6.61 6.36
CA ALA A 43 -2.12 6.27 4.95
C ALA A 43 -0.66 5.89 4.69
N MET A 44 0.30 6.64 5.24
CA MET A 44 1.72 6.37 5.15
C MET A 44 2.06 4.99 5.74
N THR A 45 1.53 4.70 6.93
CA THR A 45 1.74 3.39 7.59
C THR A 45 1.15 2.25 6.75
N PHE A 46 -0.10 2.39 6.31
CA PHE A 46 -0.81 1.40 5.52
C PHE A 46 -0.08 1.09 4.20
N THR A 47 0.21 2.14 3.43
CA THR A 47 0.87 2.01 2.11
C THR A 47 2.28 1.46 2.22
N THR A 48 3.07 1.89 3.21
CA THR A 48 4.43 1.39 3.43
C THR A 48 4.44 -0.12 3.66
N TYR A 49 3.51 -0.62 4.47
CA TYR A 49 3.38 -2.06 4.73
C TYR A 49 3.04 -2.82 3.43
N HIS A 50 1.98 -2.42 2.73
CA HIS A 50 1.51 -3.14 1.56
C HIS A 50 2.49 -3.08 0.38
N LEU A 51 3.15 -1.93 0.13
CA LEU A 51 4.17 -1.82 -0.92
C LEU A 51 5.37 -2.74 -0.66
N LYS A 52 5.81 -2.88 0.60
CA LYS A 52 6.88 -3.83 0.97
C LYS A 52 6.46 -5.28 0.73
N GLU A 53 5.23 -5.64 1.08
CA GLU A 53 4.73 -7.00 0.83
C GLU A 53 4.58 -7.29 -0.67
N SER A 54 4.09 -6.33 -1.46
CA SER A 54 4.02 -6.45 -2.93
C SER A 54 5.41 -6.64 -3.54
N ALA A 55 6.41 -5.87 -3.10
CA ALA A 55 7.79 -6.01 -3.58
C ALA A 55 8.40 -7.38 -3.25
N LYS A 56 8.18 -7.89 -2.02
CA LYS A 56 8.61 -9.25 -1.63
C LYS A 56 7.94 -10.32 -2.49
N MET A 57 6.64 -10.20 -2.73
CA MET A 57 5.89 -11.16 -3.55
C MET A 57 6.40 -11.20 -4.99
N LEU A 58 6.70 -10.04 -5.59
CA LEU A 58 7.32 -9.99 -6.92
C LEU A 58 8.69 -10.67 -6.94
N ASN A 59 9.53 -10.42 -5.94
CA ASN A 59 10.84 -11.08 -5.83
C ASN A 59 10.70 -12.61 -5.67
N LEU A 60 9.78 -13.06 -4.81
CA LEU A 60 9.50 -14.49 -4.63
C LEU A 60 8.96 -15.15 -5.90
N TYR A 61 8.08 -14.46 -6.64
CA TYR A 61 7.57 -14.93 -7.93
C TYR A 61 8.71 -15.07 -8.95
N ASN A 62 9.56 -14.06 -9.08
CA ASN A 62 10.71 -14.07 -9.99
C ASN A 62 11.67 -15.22 -9.66
N TRP A 63 12.02 -15.41 -8.39
CA TRP A 63 12.90 -16.51 -7.97
C TRP A 63 12.27 -17.89 -8.20
N LYS A 64 10.97 -18.05 -7.92
CA LYS A 64 10.26 -19.29 -8.21
C LYS A 64 10.25 -19.60 -9.71
N HIS A 65 10.02 -18.59 -10.55
CA HIS A 65 10.06 -18.78 -12.00
C HIS A 65 11.46 -19.18 -12.49
N GLN A 66 12.53 -18.60 -11.94
CA GLN A 66 13.91 -18.96 -12.28
C GLN A 66 14.30 -20.37 -11.81
N LEU A 67 13.82 -20.81 -10.65
CA LEU A 67 14.20 -22.11 -10.06
C LEU A 67 13.37 -23.29 -10.58
N PHE A 68 12.09 -23.05 -10.91
CA PHE A 68 11.14 -24.13 -11.22
C PHE A 68 10.67 -24.13 -12.68
N ASN A 69 11.23 -23.28 -13.55
CA ASN A 69 10.91 -23.27 -15.00
C ASN A 69 12.17 -23.07 -15.89
N PRO A 70 13.13 -24.02 -15.90
CA PRO A 70 14.27 -24.03 -16.83
C PRO A 70 13.91 -24.51 -18.25
#